data_AF-A0A4U1D9X7-F1
#
_entry.id   AF-A0A4U1D9X7-F1
#
_cell.length_a   1.000
_cell.length_b   1.000
_cell.length_c   1.000
_cell.angle_alpha   90.00
_cell.angle_beta   90.00
_cell.angle_gamma   90.00
#
_symmetry.space_group_name_H-M   'P 1'
#
loop_
_entity.id
_entity.type
_entity.pdbx_description
1 polymer ?
#
loop_
_entity_poly.entity_id
_entity_poly.type
_entity_poly.pdbx_seq_one_letter_code
_entity_poly.pdbx_strand_id
1 'polypeptide(L)' 'MKLFVENGYYEVMYKNKCYPFLEFIRIDTICERTYVTLKNIITGEIFTFEVEKVTRIRKKLLLRDFKLFHYNRD' A
#
# COMPACT_ATOMS: atom_id res chain seq x y z
N MET A 1 -9.67 -4.77 9.59
CA MET A 1 -9.17 -3.54 8.94
C MET A 1 -8.98 -3.80 7.45
N LYS A 2 -9.82 -3.22 6.58
CA LYS A 2 -9.61 -3.24 5.11
C LYS A 2 -8.76 -2.03 4.71
N LEU A 3 -7.49 -1.99 5.12
CA LEU A 3 -6.64 -0.80 4.90
C LEU A 3 -6.00 -0.76 3.50
N PHE A 4 -5.87 -1.92 2.87
CA PHE A 4 -5.32 -2.06 1.53
C PHE A 4 -6.40 -2.68 0.64
N VAL A 5 -6.70 -2.00 -0.45
CA VAL A 5 -7.59 -2.47 -1.51
C VAL A 5 -6.71 -3.06 -2.61
N GLU A 6 -7.18 -4.13 -3.24
CA GLU A 6 -6.54 -4.69 -4.44
C GLU A 6 -6.36 -3.59 -5.51
N ASN A 7 -5.23 -3.64 -6.22
CA ASN A 7 -4.89 -2.79 -7.37
C ASN A 7 -4.61 -1.30 -7.09
N GLY A 8 -4.11 -0.95 -5.89
CA GLY A 8 -3.67 0.42 -5.58
C GLY A 8 -2.20 0.51 -5.21
N TYR A 9 -1.58 1.67 -5.45
CA TYR A 9 -0.27 1.99 -4.90
C TYR A 9 -0.39 2.84 -3.63
N TYR A 10 0.55 2.65 -2.73
CA TYR A 10 0.56 3.25 -1.42
C TYR A 10 1.83 4.07 -1.21
N GLU A 11 1.67 5.14 -0.46
CA GLU A 11 2.75 5.89 0.17
C GLU A 11 2.62 5.66 1.68
N VAL A 12 3.66 5.10 2.29
CA VAL A 12 3.71 4.74 3.70
C VAL A 12 4.70 5.63 4.43
N MET A 13 4.26 6.28 5.51
CA MET A 13 5.13 6.95 6.47
C MET A 13 5.44 6.01 7.62
N TYR A 14 6.73 5.71 7.81
CA TYR A 14 7.20 4.82 8.86
C TYR A 14 8.47 5.39 9.49
N LYS A 15 8.46 5.59 10.81
CA LYS A 15 9.60 6.18 11.56
C LYS A 15 10.18 7.45 10.90
N ASN A 16 9.31 8.40 10.54
CA ASN A 16 9.65 9.65 9.85
C ASN A 16 10.29 9.50 8.46
N LYS A 17 10.25 8.32 7.85
CA LYS A 17 10.65 8.09 6.45
C LYS A 17 9.42 7.83 5.57
N CYS A 18 9.48 8.35 4.35
CA CYS A 18 8.44 8.17 3.34
C CYS A 18 8.84 7.06 2.36
N TYR A 19 7.95 6.10 2.16
CA TYR A 19 8.13 4.98 1.22
C TYR A 19 7.01 5.04 0.16
N PRO A 20 7.29 5.59 -1.03
CA PRO A 20 6.31 5.71 -2.12
C PRO A 20 6.25 4.45 -3.01
N PHE A 21 5.24 4.41 -3.89
CA PHE A 21 5.09 3.41 -4.95
C PHE A 21 5.02 1.96 -4.46
N LEU A 22 4.39 1.75 -3.31
CA LEU A 22 4.27 0.46 -2.67
C LEU A 22 3.00 -0.27 -3.12
N GLU A 23 3.13 -1.51 -3.56
CA GLU A 23 2.03 -2.42 -3.88
C GLU A 23 1.89 -3.46 -2.77
N PHE A 24 0.63 -3.74 -2.39
CA PHE A 24 0.30 -4.71 -1.36
C PHE A 24 0.72 -6.12 -1.75
N ILE A 25 1.43 -6.82 -0.86
CA ILE A 25 1.69 -8.26 -1.00
C ILE A 25 0.80 -9.03 -0.03
N ARG A 26 0.96 -8.78 1.28
CA ARG A 26 0.23 -9.52 2.32
C ARG A 26 0.20 -8.79 3.66
N ILE A 27 -0.66 -9.25 4.55
CA ILE A 27 -0.67 -8.94 5.98
C ILE A 27 -0.56 -10.24 6.76
N ASP A 28 0.31 -10.22 7.76
CA ASP A 28 0.52 -11.34 8.67
C ASP A 28 0.37 -10.85 10.12
N THR A 29 -0.19 -11.66 11.00
CA THR A 29 -0.20 -11.42 12.45
C THR A 29 0.63 -12.49 13.14
N ILE A 30 1.69 -12.08 13.85
CA ILE A 30 2.64 -12.98 14.53
C ILE A 30 2.79 -12.50 15.96
N CYS A 31 2.55 -13.38 16.93
CA CYS A 31 2.66 -13.09 18.36
C CYS A 31 2.00 -11.74 18.73
N GLU A 32 0.73 -11.57 18.31
CA GLU A 32 -0.11 -10.39 18.56
C GLU A 32 0.28 -9.11 17.81
N ARG A 33 1.39 -9.11 17.06
CA ARG A 33 1.78 -7.98 16.21
C ARG A 33 1.33 -8.17 14.78
N THR A 34 0.77 -7.12 14.19
CA THR A 34 0.36 -7.13 12.78
C THR A 34 1.42 -6.46 11.91
N TYR A 35 1.80 -7.14 10.85
CA TYR A 35 2.76 -6.70 9.86
C TYR A 35 2.10 -6.55 8.50
N VAL A 36 2.54 -5.56 7.73
CA VAL A 36 2.19 -5.43 6.33
C VAL A 36 3.45 -5.51 5.48
N THR A 37 3.43 -6.37 4.47
CA THR A 37 4.49 -6.50 3.49
C THR A 37 4.05 -5.88 2.16
N LEU A 38 4.90 -5.01 1.63
CA LEU A 38 4.67 -4.20 0.45
C LEU A 38 5.88 -4.29 -0.48
N LYS A 39 5.67 -4.23 -1.79
CA LYS A 39 6.73 -4.18 -2.80
C LYS A 39 6.79 -2.80 -3.42
N ASN A 40 7.97 -2.21 -3.52
CA ASN A 40 8.18 -1.04 -4.36
C ASN A 40 8.18 -1.48 -5.83
N ILE A 41 7.24 -0.98 -6.62
CA ILE A 41 7.09 -1.37 -8.02
C ILE A 41 8.19 -0.79 -8.94
N ILE A 42 8.88 0.26 -8.50
CA ILE A 42 9.95 0.91 -9.26
C ILE A 42 11.29 0.21 -8.99
N THR A 43 11.62 -0.01 -7.71
CA THR A 43 12.92 -0.62 -7.33
C THR A 43 12.87 -2.13 -7.21
N GLY A 44 11.66 -2.71 -7.09
CA GLY A 44 11.47 -4.14 -6.82
C GLY A 44 11.69 -4.55 -5.37
N GLU A 45 12.14 -3.64 -4.50
CA GLU A 45 12.43 -3.91 -3.09
C GLU A 45 11.18 -4.28 -2.30
N ILE A 46 11.33 -5.17 -1.32
CA ILE A 46 10.26 -5.61 -0.43
C ILE A 46 10.47 -4.99 0.95
N PHE A 47 9.41 -4.40 1.49
CA PHE A 47 9.41 -3.77 2.80
C PHE A 47 8.34 -4.41 3.69
N THR A 48 8.69 -4.70 4.93
CA THR A 48 7.75 -5.18 5.95
C THR A 48 7.69 -4.17 7.08
N PHE A 49 6.49 -3.72 7.41
CA PHE A 49 6.22 -2.72 8.43
C PHE A 49 5.36 -3.29 9.54
N GLU A 50 5.74 -3.03 10.79
CA GLU A 50 4.82 -3.17 11.93
C GLU A 50 3.71 -2.12 11.78
N VAL A 51 2.45 -2.54 11.67
CA VAL A 51 1.32 -1.65 11.38
C VAL A 51 1.18 -0.56 12.44
N GLU A 52 1.43 -0.88 13.71
CA GLU A 52 1.36 0.06 14.84
C GLU A 52 2.36 1.23 14.73
N LYS A 53 3.46 1.04 13.99
CA LYS A 53 4.52 2.04 13.79
C LYS A 53 4.34 2.84 12.50
N VAL A 54 3.32 2.52 11.70
CA VAL A 54 2.97 3.29 10.50
C VAL A 54 2.17 4.52 10.92
N THR A 55 2.72 5.69 10.66
CA THR A 55 2.09 6.96 11.08
C THR A 55 1.11 7.50 10.04
N ARG A 56 1.25 7.10 8.77
CA ARG A 56 0.36 7.51 7.70
C ARG A 56 0.41 6.55 6.52
N ILE A 57 -0.75 6.32 5.91
CA ILE A 57 -0.88 5.62 4.63
C ILE A 57 -1.70 6.51 3.69
N ARG A 58 -1.22 6.69 2.46
CA ARG A 58 -1.98 7.35 1.39
C ARG A 58 -2.09 6.39 0.21
N LYS A 59 -3.32 6.10 -0.22
CA LYS A 59 -3.56 5.43 -1.50
C LYS A 59 -3.39 6.45 -2.62
N LYS A 60 -2.53 6.16 -3.59
CA LYS A 60 -2.47 6.87 -4.87
C LYS A 60 -3.15 6.00 -5.92
N LEU A 61 -4.22 6.53 -6.50
CA LEU A 61 -4.87 5.95 -7.68
C LEU A 61 -4.00 6.26 -8.90
N LEU A 62 -3.84 5.30 -9.81
CA LEU A 62 -3.23 5.59 -11.09
C LEU A 62 -4.25 6.32 -11.98
N LEU A 63 -3.76 7.20 -12.84
CA LEU A 63 -4.57 7.80 -13.91
C LEU A 63 -5.20 6.75 -14.85
N ARG A 64 -4.66 5.52 -14.91
CA ARG A 64 -5.29 4.40 -15.64
C ARG A 64 -6.63 3.97 -15.03
N ASP A 65 -6.80 4.09 -13.71
CA ASP A 65 -8.06 3.74 -13.04
C ASP A 65 -9.18 4.73 -13.45
N PHE A 66 -8.85 6.00 -13.66
CA PHE A 66 -9.80 7.01 -14.14
C PHE A 66 -10.37 6.68 -15.53
N LYS A 67 -9.59 6.08 -16.44
CA LYS A 67 -10.10 5.65 -17.75
C LYS A 67 -11.11 4.51 -17.64
N LEU A 68 -10.91 3.57 -16.71
CA LEU A 68 -11.85 2.46 -16.45
C LEU A 68 -13.15 2.92 -15.78
N PHE A 69 -13.09 3.94 -14.92
CA PHE A 69 -14.30 4.54 -14.31
C PHE A 69 -15.17 5.31 -15.31
N HIS A 70 -14.59 5.86 -16.39
CA HIS A 70 -15.36 6.49 -17.45
C HIS A 70 -15.94 5.49 -18.46
N TYR A 71 -15.23 4.40 -18.77
CA TYR A 71 -15.71 3.41 -19.73
C TYR A 71 -16.92 2.59 -19.23
N ASN A 72 -17.02 2.33 -17.92
CA ASN A 72 -18.15 1.57 -17.34
C ASN A 72 -19.39 2.43 -17.04
N ARG A 73 -19.50 3.61 -17.64
CA ARG A 73 -20.60 4.57 -17.40
C ARG A 73 -21.40 4.90 -18.67
N ASP A 74 -21.34 4.02 -19.67
CA ASP A 74 -22.18 4.02 -20.87
C ASP A 74 -23.01 2.73 -20.95
#